data_AF-A0A5C1I8Z4-F1
#
_entry.id   AF-A0A5C1I8Z4-F1
#
_cell.length_a   1.000
_cell.length_b   1.000
_cell.length_c   1.000
_cell.angle_alpha   90.00
_cell.angle_beta   90.00
_cell.angle_gamma   90.00
#
_symmetry.space_group_name_H-M   'P 1'
#
loop_
_entity.id
_entity.type
_entity.pdbx_description
1 polymer ?
#
loop_
_entity_poly.entity_id
_entity_poly.type
_entity_poly.pdbx_seq_one_letter_code
_entity_poly.pdbx_strand_id
1 'polypeptide(L)'
;MLLISSCSKDLNRPAPAIKTADETTSGSSTTPRAGTLLWSDEFNGTSVNTANWNIDNGNPGVNNEKEYYQSANATVSGGFLTITARKQTVGGQPYTSAKLTTAGKYQPTSGRIEASIKLPGVQGTWPAFWMLGANIGTVGWPQCGEIDIMEQVNTSNTILGTMHWYNNGGHVQYGGSTTTTPTGFHTYAVEWDANSIRWYVDNTLYVTGNIANNINNTGAFHNPFFIILNLAIGGDLPGNTINDGALPCNMVVDYVRVYDLSGTSTNPPIGQTITLKGFNNQYVSSENGTQAMNCNRPTASAWEQFTVVDAGGGKVALQAMGKYVSSENGTQAITCNRTTVGDWEKFDWVPTADGKVTFRGNNGKFISSENGTQPMTCTRATASGWEAFGVNQ
;
A
#
# COMPACT_ATOMS: atom_id res chain seq x y z
N MET A 1 36.98 -47.94 28.68
CA MET A 1 36.69 -46.66 29.36
C MET A 1 37.21 -45.56 28.45
N LEU A 2 36.31 -44.66 28.06
CA LEU A 2 36.44 -43.74 26.92
C LEU A 2 37.57 -42.72 27.08
N LEU A 3 38.35 -42.52 26.03
CA LEU A 3 39.28 -41.40 25.85
C LEU A 3 38.49 -40.09 25.75
N ILE A 4 38.88 -39.10 26.56
CA ILE A 4 38.40 -37.73 26.49
C ILE A 4 39.46 -36.94 25.73
N SER A 5 39.14 -36.48 24.52
CA SER A 5 39.95 -35.49 23.81
C SER A 5 39.21 -34.16 23.76
N SER A 6 39.82 -33.20 24.47
CA SER A 6 39.83 -31.75 24.26
C SER A 6 38.84 -31.10 23.30
N CYS A 7 38.13 -30.08 23.80
CA CYS A 7 37.99 -28.81 23.09
C CYS A 7 37.99 -27.66 24.09
N SER A 8 38.97 -26.76 23.95
CA SER A 8 39.05 -25.50 24.68
C SER A 8 38.22 -24.43 23.96
N LYS A 9 37.74 -23.47 24.74
CA LYS A 9 36.83 -22.38 24.39
C LYS A 9 37.49 -21.39 23.43
N ASP A 10 36.73 -20.96 22.42
CA ASP A 10 36.69 -19.56 22.02
C ASP A 10 35.24 -19.07 22.17
N LEU A 11 35.03 -18.31 23.25
CA LEU A 11 33.83 -17.52 23.48
C LEU A 11 34.06 -16.16 22.82
N ASN A 12 33.63 -16.02 21.57
CA ASN A 12 33.18 -14.73 21.05
C ASN A 12 32.36 -14.93 19.77
N ARG A 13 31.06 -15.10 19.96
CA ARG A 13 30.07 -14.85 18.90
C ARG A 13 28.98 -13.99 19.55
N PRO A 14 28.71 -12.78 19.04
CA PRO A 14 27.58 -12.02 19.55
C PRO A 14 26.30 -12.82 19.29
N ALA A 15 25.42 -12.87 20.29
CA ALA A 15 24.08 -13.42 20.16
C ALA A 15 23.33 -12.73 19.02
N PRO A 16 22.39 -13.40 18.32
CA PRO A 16 21.48 -12.70 17.42
C PRO A 16 20.73 -11.63 18.21
N ALA A 17 20.77 -10.39 17.73
CA ALA A 17 20.01 -9.30 18.32
C ALA A 17 18.51 -9.61 18.17
N ILE A 18 17.89 -9.97 19.29
CA ILE A 18 16.44 -9.85 19.46
C ILE A 18 16.15 -8.34 19.43
N LYS A 19 15.14 -7.90 18.66
CA LYS A 19 14.65 -6.51 18.66
C LYS A 19 14.49 -6.04 20.11
N THR A 20 15.44 -5.25 20.62
CA THR A 20 15.19 -4.40 21.77
C THR A 20 14.35 -3.24 21.28
N ALA A 21 13.22 -3.01 21.94
CA ALA A 21 12.37 -1.87 21.73
C ALA A 21 13.07 -0.60 22.25
N ASP A 22 14.08 -0.12 21.53
CA ASP A 22 14.56 1.26 21.63
C ASP A 22 15.53 1.59 20.48
N GLU A 23 14.99 1.82 19.28
CA GLU A 23 15.60 2.72 18.32
C GLU A 23 14.52 3.68 17.84
N THR A 24 14.50 4.87 18.44
CA THR A 24 13.77 6.03 17.94
C THR A 24 14.32 6.43 16.57
N THR A 25 13.85 5.74 15.54
CA THR A 25 13.83 6.29 14.19
C THR A 25 12.62 7.21 14.11
N SER A 26 12.87 8.48 13.80
CA SER A 26 11.84 9.43 13.38
C SER A 26 11.33 9.01 11.99
N GLY A 27 10.68 7.85 11.92
CA GLY A 27 9.88 7.43 10.79
C GLY A 27 8.49 8.02 10.98
N SER A 28 8.00 8.73 9.97
CA SER A 28 6.59 9.08 9.85
C SER A 28 5.78 7.80 10.04
N SER A 29 5.14 7.63 11.20
CA SER A 29 4.16 6.57 11.41
C SER A 29 2.96 6.94 10.57
N THR A 30 3.01 6.58 9.29
CA THR A 30 1.85 6.60 8.44
C THR A 30 0.97 5.46 8.91
N THR A 31 0.13 5.73 9.91
CA THR A 31 -0.91 4.79 10.33
C THR A 31 -1.65 4.38 9.08
N PRO A 32 -1.61 3.09 8.66
CA PRO A 32 -2.35 2.65 7.50
C PRO A 32 -3.82 3.02 7.69
N ARG A 33 -4.50 3.39 6.60
CA ARG A 33 -5.95 3.55 6.56
C ARG A 33 -6.59 2.46 7.41
N ALA A 34 -7.41 2.83 8.40
CA ALA A 34 -7.99 1.93 9.40
C ALA A 34 -8.67 0.71 8.75
N GLY A 35 -7.91 -0.37 8.60
CA GLY A 35 -8.33 -1.62 7.97
C GLY A 35 -8.06 -2.78 8.92
N THR A 36 -8.89 -3.81 8.87
CA THR A 36 -8.70 -5.01 9.69
C THR A 36 -7.62 -5.88 9.05
N LEU A 37 -6.53 -6.17 9.75
CA LEU A 37 -5.50 -7.08 9.24
C LEU A 37 -6.11 -8.47 8.98
N LEU A 38 -6.06 -8.93 7.72
CA LEU A 38 -6.57 -10.23 7.30
C LEU A 38 -5.47 -11.28 7.27
N TRP A 39 -4.29 -10.90 6.80
CA TRP A 39 -3.17 -11.80 6.62
C TRP A 39 -1.87 -11.00 6.66
N SER A 40 -0.80 -11.62 7.16
CA SER A 40 0.52 -11.04 7.17
C SER A 40 1.61 -12.09 7.20
N ASP A 41 2.78 -11.72 6.67
CA ASP A 41 4.05 -12.35 7.00
C ASP A 41 5.03 -11.26 7.44
N GLU A 42 5.41 -11.32 8.71
CA GLU A 42 6.35 -10.39 9.36
C GLU A 42 7.79 -10.92 9.32
N PHE A 43 8.02 -12.07 8.69
CA PHE A 43 9.34 -12.70 8.52
C PHE A 43 10.18 -12.83 9.81
N ASN A 44 9.51 -12.97 10.95
CA ASN A 44 10.15 -13.13 12.28
C ASN A 44 10.69 -14.53 12.55
N GLY A 45 10.49 -15.48 11.63
CA GLY A 45 10.98 -16.85 11.73
C GLY A 45 12.48 -16.99 11.43
N THR A 46 12.91 -18.24 11.23
CA THR A 46 14.29 -18.59 10.84
C THR A 46 14.39 -19.15 9.42
N SER A 47 13.27 -19.21 8.71
CA SER A 47 13.17 -19.73 7.34
C SER A 47 11.89 -19.18 6.69
N VAL A 48 11.81 -19.24 5.36
CA VAL A 48 10.58 -18.93 4.62
C VAL A 48 9.44 -19.81 5.17
N ASN A 49 8.33 -19.19 5.55
CA ASN A 49 7.16 -19.91 6.02
C ASN A 49 6.46 -20.60 4.84
N THR A 50 6.61 -21.92 4.75
CA THR A 50 6.03 -22.72 3.66
C THR A 50 4.52 -22.87 3.74
N ALA A 51 3.88 -22.50 4.86
CA ALA A 51 2.42 -22.37 4.92
C ALA A 51 1.94 -21.12 4.17
N ASN A 52 2.79 -20.10 4.04
CA ASN A 52 2.49 -18.84 3.36
C ASN A 52 2.99 -18.84 1.90
N TRP A 53 4.22 -19.33 1.67
CA TRP A 53 4.94 -19.12 0.41
C TRP A 53 5.33 -20.42 -0.28
N ASN A 54 5.11 -20.49 -1.59
CA ASN A 54 5.85 -21.37 -2.50
C ASN A 54 7.15 -20.67 -2.92
N ILE A 55 8.16 -21.43 -3.31
CA ILE A 55 9.37 -20.90 -3.93
C ILE A 55 9.55 -21.61 -5.27
N ASP A 56 9.63 -20.83 -6.35
CA ASP A 56 9.82 -21.38 -7.69
C ASP A 56 11.22 -21.99 -7.84
N ASN A 57 11.32 -23.02 -8.67
CA ASN A 57 12.57 -23.70 -8.98
C ASN A 57 12.73 -23.85 -10.50
N GLY A 58 13.54 -23.00 -11.12
CA GLY A 58 13.69 -22.94 -12.57
C GLY A 58 13.83 -21.53 -13.10
N ASN A 59 14.13 -21.43 -14.40
CA ASN A 59 13.90 -20.20 -15.15
C ASN A 59 12.51 -20.29 -15.79
N PRO A 60 11.68 -19.24 -15.71
CA PRO A 60 10.30 -19.31 -16.21
C PRO A 60 10.21 -19.29 -17.73
N GLY A 61 11.30 -18.96 -18.45
CA GLY A 61 11.32 -18.90 -19.91
C GLY A 61 10.51 -17.73 -20.50
N VAL A 62 10.25 -16.70 -19.68
CA VAL A 62 9.50 -15.49 -20.08
C VAL A 62 10.39 -14.26 -19.97
N ASN A 63 10.00 -13.19 -20.66
CA ASN A 63 10.61 -11.85 -20.60
C ASN A 63 12.14 -11.80 -20.84
N ASN A 64 12.71 -12.85 -21.45
CA ASN A 64 14.14 -13.02 -21.69
C ASN A 64 15.04 -12.92 -20.43
N GLU A 65 14.45 -13.20 -19.25
CA GLU A 65 15.10 -13.23 -17.93
C GLU A 65 16.29 -14.22 -17.88
N LYS A 66 17.34 -13.90 -17.11
CA LYS A 66 18.62 -14.63 -17.09
C LYS A 66 18.91 -15.38 -15.79
N GLU A 67 18.00 -15.36 -14.83
CA GLU A 67 18.15 -16.06 -13.56
C GLU A 67 17.50 -17.44 -13.54
N TYR A 68 18.06 -18.31 -12.73
CA TYR A 68 17.41 -19.54 -12.26
C TYR A 68 16.86 -19.28 -10.86
N TYR A 69 15.54 -19.29 -10.69
CA TYR A 69 14.93 -19.19 -9.37
C TYR A 69 15.15 -20.47 -8.57
N GLN A 70 15.51 -20.35 -7.29
CA GLN A 70 15.67 -21.48 -6.37
C GLN A 70 15.57 -21.05 -4.90
N SER A 71 15.27 -22.00 -4.02
CA SER A 71 15.10 -21.75 -2.58
C SER A 71 16.36 -21.24 -1.87
N ALA A 72 17.55 -21.63 -2.32
CA ALA A 72 18.83 -21.19 -1.75
C ALA A 72 19.06 -19.65 -1.84
N ASN A 73 18.24 -18.94 -2.60
CA ASN A 73 18.31 -17.49 -2.79
C ASN A 73 17.28 -16.72 -1.96
N ALA A 74 16.46 -17.40 -1.15
CA ALA A 74 15.54 -16.79 -0.20
C ALA A 74 15.90 -17.19 1.24
N THR A 75 16.16 -16.21 2.09
CA THR A 75 16.49 -16.43 3.51
C THR A 75 15.62 -15.57 4.40
N VAL A 76 15.25 -16.09 5.57
CA VAL A 76 14.53 -15.32 6.60
C VAL A 76 15.37 -15.30 7.85
N SER A 77 15.73 -14.10 8.30
CA SER A 77 16.52 -13.89 9.52
C SER A 77 16.36 -12.46 10.00
N GLY A 78 16.34 -12.26 11.31
CA GLY A 78 16.33 -10.92 11.91
C GLY A 78 15.06 -10.11 11.63
N GLY A 79 13.93 -10.77 11.32
CA GLY A 79 12.68 -10.10 10.96
C GLY A 79 12.58 -9.70 9.49
N PHE A 80 13.46 -10.20 8.62
CA PHE A 80 13.44 -9.87 7.19
C PHE A 80 13.47 -11.11 6.32
N LEU A 81 12.73 -11.07 5.21
CA LEU A 81 13.02 -11.89 4.04
C LEU A 81 14.09 -11.18 3.20
N THR A 82 15.16 -11.90 2.85
CA THR A 82 16.17 -11.43 1.89
C THR A 82 16.14 -12.35 0.67
N ILE A 83 15.81 -11.77 -0.50
CA ILE A 83 15.96 -12.38 -1.81
C ILE A 83 17.30 -11.92 -2.39
N THR A 84 18.22 -12.86 -2.60
CA THR A 84 19.58 -12.57 -3.07
C THR A 84 19.76 -13.02 -4.51
N ALA A 85 20.10 -12.09 -5.40
CA ALA A 85 20.56 -12.43 -6.74
C ALA A 85 22.08 -12.69 -6.74
N ARG A 86 22.53 -13.72 -7.45
CA ARG A 86 23.95 -14.13 -7.50
C ARG A 86 24.38 -14.42 -8.92
N LYS A 87 25.64 -14.11 -9.24
CA LYS A 87 26.32 -14.66 -10.42
C LYS A 87 26.74 -16.10 -10.12
N GLN A 88 25.92 -17.03 -10.54
CA GLN A 88 26.09 -18.46 -10.28
C GLN A 88 25.38 -19.23 -11.39
N THR A 89 26.10 -20.12 -12.07
CA THR A 89 25.51 -20.93 -13.12
C THR A 89 24.71 -22.10 -12.55
N VAL A 90 23.39 -22.11 -12.77
CA VAL A 90 22.48 -23.21 -12.38
C VAL A 90 21.46 -23.41 -13.49
N GLY A 91 21.17 -24.66 -13.86
CA GLY A 91 20.15 -24.99 -14.86
C GLY A 91 20.36 -24.33 -16.23
N GLY A 92 21.61 -24.06 -16.61
CA GLY A 92 21.95 -23.39 -17.87
C GLY A 92 21.84 -21.86 -17.85
N GLN A 93 21.37 -21.26 -16.76
CA GLN A 93 21.32 -19.80 -16.59
C GLN A 93 22.57 -19.27 -15.87
N PRO A 94 23.04 -18.05 -16.20
CA PRO A 94 24.25 -17.47 -15.60
C PRO A 94 24.04 -16.87 -14.20
N TYR A 95 22.79 -16.63 -13.79
CA TYR A 95 22.46 -16.05 -12.49
C TYR A 95 21.49 -16.94 -11.72
N THR A 96 21.43 -16.77 -10.40
CA THR A 96 20.38 -17.36 -9.55
C THR A 96 19.68 -16.27 -8.75
N SER A 97 18.41 -16.48 -8.44
CA SER A 97 17.61 -15.60 -7.58
C SER A 97 16.48 -16.38 -6.91
N ALA A 98 15.51 -15.71 -6.27
CA ALA A 98 14.30 -16.35 -5.77
C ALA A 98 13.03 -15.62 -6.23
N LYS A 99 11.96 -16.41 -6.41
CA LYS A 99 10.59 -15.98 -6.67
C LYS A 99 9.68 -16.73 -5.72
N LEU A 100 8.96 -15.98 -4.89
CA LEU A 100 8.04 -16.51 -3.89
C LEU A 100 6.61 -16.19 -4.30
N THR A 101 5.68 -17.14 -4.12
CA THR A 101 4.26 -16.94 -4.43
C THR A 101 3.34 -17.42 -3.32
N THR A 102 2.19 -16.80 -3.13
CA THR A 102 1.12 -17.31 -2.24
C THR A 102 0.10 -18.19 -2.97
N ALA A 103 0.41 -18.64 -4.20
CA ALA A 103 -0.50 -19.42 -5.03
C ALA A 103 -1.00 -20.68 -4.29
N GLY A 104 -2.33 -20.88 -4.25
CA GLY A 104 -2.97 -21.99 -3.54
C GLY A 104 -2.90 -21.90 -2.01
N LYS A 105 -2.37 -20.80 -1.44
CA LYS A 105 -2.21 -20.61 0.01
C LYS A 105 -3.00 -19.41 0.52
N TYR A 106 -2.79 -18.25 -0.09
CA TYR A 106 -3.53 -17.03 0.22
C TYR A 106 -3.82 -16.24 -1.05
N GLN A 107 -5.10 -15.89 -1.26
CA GLN A 107 -5.58 -15.30 -2.52
C GLN A 107 -6.62 -14.21 -2.27
N PRO A 108 -6.23 -12.96 -1.96
CA PRO A 108 -7.19 -11.87 -1.76
C PRO A 108 -7.95 -11.53 -3.05
N THR A 109 -9.16 -11.02 -2.89
CA THR A 109 -10.03 -10.51 -3.97
C THR A 109 -10.23 -8.99 -3.91
N SER A 110 -9.83 -8.37 -2.80
CA SER A 110 -9.89 -6.93 -2.54
C SER A 110 -9.13 -6.64 -1.25
N GLY A 111 -8.99 -5.35 -0.92
CA GLY A 111 -8.37 -4.86 0.29
C GLY A 111 -7.14 -4.01 0.01
N ARG A 112 -6.37 -3.74 1.06
CA ARG A 112 -5.06 -3.11 0.95
C ARG A 112 -4.00 -4.19 1.01
N ILE A 113 -3.15 -4.27 -0.01
CA ILE A 113 -2.00 -5.18 -0.05
C ILE A 113 -0.76 -4.30 -0.03
N GLU A 114 0.06 -4.43 1.00
CA GLU A 114 1.27 -3.62 1.16
C GLU A 114 2.48 -4.45 1.61
N ALA A 115 3.66 -3.95 1.28
CA ALA A 115 4.92 -4.47 1.78
C ALA A 115 5.93 -3.34 2.01
N SER A 116 6.72 -3.45 3.08
CA SER A 116 7.87 -2.60 3.32
C SER A 116 9.12 -3.25 2.74
N ILE A 117 9.67 -2.64 1.68
CA ILE A 117 10.72 -3.24 0.86
C ILE A 117 11.87 -2.26 0.65
N LYS A 118 13.09 -2.78 0.69
CA LYS A 118 14.32 -2.12 0.23
C LYS A 118 14.83 -2.83 -1.04
N LEU A 119 15.06 -2.08 -2.11
CA LEU A 119 15.43 -2.58 -3.43
C LEU A 119 16.96 -2.53 -3.64
N PRO A 120 17.51 -3.37 -4.54
CA PRO A 120 18.96 -3.45 -4.77
C PRO A 120 19.56 -2.19 -5.40
N GLY A 121 18.87 -1.56 -6.37
CA GLY A 121 19.39 -0.41 -7.11
C GLY A 121 20.65 -0.72 -7.93
N VAL A 122 20.71 -1.88 -8.57
CA VAL A 122 21.88 -2.37 -9.31
C VAL A 122 21.56 -2.50 -10.80
N GLN A 123 22.47 -2.08 -11.67
CA GLN A 123 22.30 -2.23 -13.12
C GLN A 123 22.09 -3.70 -13.50
N GLY A 124 20.99 -3.98 -14.22
CA GLY A 124 20.55 -5.30 -14.65
C GLY A 124 19.57 -5.99 -13.70
N THR A 125 19.23 -5.41 -12.54
CA THR A 125 18.21 -5.98 -11.65
C THR A 125 16.81 -5.50 -11.98
N TRP A 126 15.83 -6.37 -11.78
CA TRP A 126 14.39 -6.08 -11.89
C TRP A 126 13.64 -6.70 -10.68
N PRO A 127 13.65 -6.02 -9.51
CA PRO A 127 12.81 -6.41 -8.38
C PRO A 127 11.33 -6.12 -8.67
N ALA A 128 10.46 -7.01 -8.21
CA ALA A 128 9.01 -6.85 -8.33
C ALA A 128 8.25 -7.34 -7.10
N PHE A 129 7.20 -6.61 -6.75
CA PHE A 129 6.13 -6.99 -5.83
C PHE A 129 4.81 -6.84 -6.58
N TRP A 130 4.14 -7.96 -6.83
CA TRP A 130 3.06 -8.02 -7.81
C TRP A 130 2.09 -9.16 -7.47
N MET A 131 1.00 -9.24 -8.22
CA MET A 131 -0.08 -10.18 -8.01
C MET A 131 -0.59 -10.72 -9.34
N LEU A 132 -1.06 -11.97 -9.34
CA LEU A 132 -1.54 -12.63 -10.55
C LEU A 132 -2.85 -13.38 -10.28
N GLY A 133 -3.76 -13.36 -11.26
CA GLY A 133 -5.05 -14.04 -11.14
C GLY A 133 -4.88 -15.53 -10.85
N ALA A 134 -5.55 -16.02 -9.81
CA ALA A 134 -5.45 -17.41 -9.35
C ALA A 134 -5.93 -18.43 -10.41
N ASN A 135 -6.70 -17.98 -11.40
CA ASN A 135 -7.19 -18.76 -12.52
C ASN A 135 -6.18 -18.86 -13.69
N ILE A 136 -4.93 -18.38 -13.56
CA ILE A 136 -3.91 -18.45 -14.62
C ILE A 136 -3.75 -19.85 -15.22
N GLY A 137 -3.80 -20.90 -14.40
CA GLY A 137 -3.69 -22.29 -14.90
C GLY A 137 -4.87 -22.73 -15.78
N THR A 138 -5.98 -21.99 -15.77
CA THR A 138 -7.19 -22.28 -16.55
C THR A 138 -7.34 -21.37 -17.77
N VAL A 139 -7.09 -20.07 -17.62
CA VAL A 139 -7.32 -19.09 -18.69
C VAL A 139 -6.06 -18.53 -19.32
N GLY A 140 -4.89 -18.74 -18.70
CA GLY A 140 -3.62 -18.19 -19.17
C GLY A 140 -3.46 -16.68 -18.93
N TRP A 141 -2.27 -16.18 -19.23
CA TRP A 141 -1.98 -14.75 -19.26
C TRP A 141 -2.24 -14.18 -20.67
N PRO A 142 -2.76 -12.95 -20.83
CA PRO A 142 -3.12 -11.97 -19.78
C PRO A 142 -4.58 -12.07 -19.31
N GLN A 143 -5.31 -13.14 -19.67
CA GLN A 143 -6.73 -13.29 -19.34
C GLN A 143 -6.99 -13.44 -17.84
N CYS A 144 -6.04 -13.97 -17.09
CA CYS A 144 -6.11 -14.06 -15.63
C CYS A 144 -6.00 -12.71 -14.92
N GLY A 145 -5.42 -11.70 -15.57
CA GLY A 145 -5.11 -10.41 -14.98
C GLY A 145 -3.84 -10.42 -14.12
N GLU A 146 -3.21 -9.26 -14.04
CA GLU A 146 -1.96 -9.00 -13.31
C GLU A 146 -1.98 -7.60 -12.70
N ILE A 147 -1.54 -7.47 -11.45
CA ILE A 147 -1.41 -6.19 -10.74
C ILE A 147 0.03 -6.09 -10.22
N ASP A 148 0.82 -5.23 -10.84
CA ASP A 148 2.17 -4.91 -10.39
C ASP A 148 2.10 -3.78 -9.38
N ILE A 149 2.26 -4.13 -8.10
CA ILE A 149 2.20 -3.16 -7.00
C ILE A 149 3.44 -2.27 -7.04
N MET A 150 4.60 -2.87 -7.33
CA MET A 150 5.87 -2.19 -7.49
C MET A 150 6.76 -2.98 -8.43
N GLU A 151 7.22 -2.32 -9.49
CA GLU A 151 8.40 -2.71 -10.24
C GLU A 151 9.43 -1.58 -10.27
N GLN A 152 10.69 -1.95 -10.35
CA GLN A 152 11.81 -1.04 -10.55
C GLN A 152 12.85 -1.74 -11.43
N VAL A 153 13.63 -0.97 -12.19
CA VAL A 153 14.74 -1.51 -12.98
C VAL A 153 16.04 -0.75 -12.79
N ASN A 154 17.15 -1.48 -12.83
CA ASN A 154 18.49 -0.94 -12.83
C ASN A 154 18.75 -0.04 -11.60
N THR A 155 19.38 1.12 -11.82
CA THR A 155 19.66 2.14 -10.80
C THR A 155 18.58 3.23 -10.74
N SER A 156 17.42 3.01 -11.38
CA SER A 156 16.37 4.02 -11.49
C SER A 156 15.71 4.33 -10.14
N ASN A 157 15.39 5.61 -9.90
CA ASN A 157 14.54 6.03 -8.77
C ASN A 157 13.05 5.94 -9.10
N THR A 158 12.70 5.55 -10.33
CA THR A 158 11.31 5.41 -10.78
C THR A 158 10.73 4.09 -10.32
N ILE A 159 9.55 4.16 -9.72
CA ILE A 159 8.70 3.03 -9.36
C ILE A 159 7.53 2.97 -10.32
N LEU A 160 7.24 1.78 -10.83
CA LEU A 160 6.13 1.51 -11.74
C LEU A 160 5.03 0.79 -10.98
N GLY A 161 3.78 1.21 -11.21
CA GLY A 161 2.58 0.46 -10.85
C GLY A 161 1.74 0.23 -12.08
N THR A 162 1.44 -1.02 -12.38
CA THR A 162 0.82 -1.42 -13.65
C THR A 162 -0.26 -2.47 -13.40
N MET A 163 -1.28 -2.48 -14.25
CA MET A 163 -2.25 -3.56 -14.35
C MET A 163 -2.28 -4.06 -15.80
N HIS A 164 -2.27 -5.37 -15.99
CA HIS A 164 -2.31 -6.02 -17.30
C HIS A 164 -3.53 -6.92 -17.42
N TRP A 165 -4.20 -6.87 -18.56
CA TRP A 165 -5.34 -7.75 -18.84
C TRP A 165 -5.51 -7.98 -20.34
N TYR A 166 -6.45 -8.85 -20.68
CA TYR A 166 -6.87 -9.08 -22.06
C TYR A 166 -8.02 -8.15 -22.44
N ASN A 167 -7.94 -7.48 -23.58
CA ASN A 167 -9.05 -6.73 -24.15
C ASN A 167 -9.09 -6.90 -25.68
N ASN A 168 -10.26 -7.27 -26.22
CA ASN A 168 -10.58 -7.31 -27.66
C ASN A 168 -9.46 -7.79 -28.60
N GLY A 169 -8.84 -8.93 -28.30
CA GLY A 169 -7.88 -9.57 -29.22
C GLY A 169 -6.42 -9.45 -28.80
N GLY A 170 -6.11 -8.80 -27.67
CA GLY A 170 -4.72 -8.71 -27.22
C GLY A 170 -4.53 -8.29 -25.78
N HIS A 171 -3.25 -8.28 -25.41
CA HIS A 171 -2.76 -7.69 -24.17
C HIS A 171 -2.97 -6.19 -24.17
N VAL A 172 -3.45 -5.68 -23.04
CA VAL A 172 -3.50 -4.25 -22.73
C VAL A 172 -2.97 -4.03 -21.33
N GLN A 173 -2.47 -2.82 -21.10
CA GLN A 173 -1.93 -2.41 -19.82
C GLN A 173 -2.31 -0.96 -19.51
N TYR A 174 -2.43 -0.65 -18.23
CA TYR A 174 -2.63 0.69 -17.73
C TYR A 174 -1.80 0.85 -16.45
N GLY A 175 -1.17 1.99 -16.27
CA GLY A 175 -0.29 2.20 -15.15
C GLY A 175 0.22 3.62 -15.07
N GLY A 176 1.08 3.84 -14.09
CA GLY A 176 1.73 5.11 -13.85
C GLY A 176 3.04 4.91 -13.12
N SER A 177 3.72 6.00 -12.83
CA SER A 177 4.98 5.97 -12.11
C SER A 177 5.10 7.11 -11.11
N THR A 178 5.97 6.91 -10.15
CA THR A 178 6.41 7.92 -9.18
C THR A 178 7.91 7.78 -8.94
N THR A 179 8.51 8.74 -8.24
CA THR A 179 9.92 8.69 -7.86
C THR A 179 10.07 8.52 -6.35
N THR A 180 11.08 7.75 -5.93
CA THR A 180 11.44 7.57 -4.51
C THR A 180 12.95 7.33 -4.36
N THR A 181 13.39 6.97 -3.15
CA THR A 181 14.76 6.51 -2.86
C THR A 181 14.79 4.98 -2.67
N PRO A 182 14.66 4.17 -3.74
CA PRO A 182 14.32 2.74 -3.65
C PRO A 182 15.34 1.87 -2.88
N THR A 183 16.55 2.38 -2.64
CA THR A 183 17.57 1.70 -1.84
C THR A 183 17.42 1.90 -0.32
N GLY A 184 16.45 2.71 0.11
CA GLY A 184 15.88 2.73 1.47
C GLY A 184 14.65 1.84 1.57
N PHE A 185 14.15 1.61 2.79
CA PHE A 185 12.85 0.97 2.98
C PHE A 185 11.73 1.94 2.65
N HIS A 186 10.80 1.50 1.82
CA HIS A 186 9.57 2.21 1.48
C HIS A 186 8.39 1.25 1.55
N THR A 187 7.20 1.79 1.85
CA THR A 187 5.96 1.02 1.79
C THR A 187 5.38 1.13 0.38
N TYR A 188 5.29 0.00 -0.30
CA TYR A 188 4.64 -0.13 -1.60
C TYR A 188 3.29 -0.80 -1.40
N ALA A 189 2.22 -0.22 -1.94
CA ALA A 189 0.88 -0.74 -1.70
C ALA A 189 -0.07 -0.53 -2.87
N VAL A 190 -1.07 -1.42 -2.95
CA VAL A 190 -2.32 -1.17 -3.64
C VAL A 190 -3.49 -1.17 -2.68
N GLU A 191 -4.47 -0.32 -2.93
CA GLU A 191 -5.83 -0.47 -2.44
C GLU A 191 -6.73 -0.88 -3.60
N TRP A 192 -7.39 -2.02 -3.46
CA TRP A 192 -8.18 -2.67 -4.51
C TRP A 192 -9.59 -2.97 -4.02
N ASP A 193 -10.58 -2.50 -4.77
CA ASP A 193 -12.00 -2.77 -4.52
C ASP A 193 -12.74 -3.02 -5.85
N ALA A 194 -14.06 -3.22 -5.78
CA ALA A 194 -14.89 -3.53 -6.94
C ALA A 194 -14.94 -2.42 -8.01
N ASN A 195 -14.40 -1.23 -7.75
CA ASN A 195 -14.43 -0.10 -8.69
C ASN A 195 -13.05 0.33 -9.16
N SER A 196 -12.00 0.16 -8.35
CA SER A 196 -10.67 0.63 -8.72
C SER A 196 -9.53 -0.09 -8.00
N ILE A 197 -8.35 0.04 -8.62
CA ILE A 197 -7.06 -0.29 -8.03
C ILE A 197 -6.29 1.03 -7.91
N ARG A 198 -5.73 1.31 -6.73
CA ARG A 198 -5.04 2.56 -6.41
C ARG A 198 -3.66 2.22 -5.89
N TRP A 199 -2.61 2.79 -6.47
CA TRP A 199 -1.22 2.49 -6.09
C TRP A 199 -0.60 3.60 -5.26
N TYR A 200 0.19 3.20 -4.27
CA TYR A 200 0.80 4.08 -3.29
C TYR A 200 2.28 3.75 -3.09
N VAL A 201 3.08 4.80 -2.89
CA VAL A 201 4.41 4.72 -2.26
C VAL A 201 4.36 5.60 -1.02
N ASP A 202 4.71 5.04 0.15
CA ASP A 202 4.65 5.72 1.45
C ASP A 202 3.33 6.44 1.69
N ASN A 203 2.23 5.75 1.38
CA ASN A 203 0.85 6.26 1.47
C ASN A 203 0.52 7.46 0.56
N THR A 204 1.41 7.81 -0.35
CA THR A 204 1.14 8.79 -1.41
C THR A 204 0.61 8.08 -2.65
N LEU A 205 -0.68 8.33 -2.96
CA LEU A 205 -1.32 7.86 -4.19
C LEU A 205 -0.64 8.46 -5.42
N TYR A 206 -0.30 7.64 -6.41
CA TYR A 206 0.28 8.13 -7.67
C TYR A 206 -0.42 7.64 -8.95
N VAL A 207 -1.21 6.57 -8.88
CA VAL A 207 -2.04 6.12 -10.02
C VAL A 207 -3.32 5.44 -9.53
N THR A 208 -4.39 5.58 -10.30
CA THR A 208 -5.68 4.91 -10.08
C THR A 208 -6.17 4.29 -11.38
N GLY A 209 -6.35 2.98 -11.38
CA GLY A 209 -6.95 2.20 -12.47
C GLY A 209 -8.43 1.97 -12.20
N ASN A 210 -9.28 2.29 -13.18
CA ASN A 210 -10.73 2.08 -13.07
C ASN A 210 -11.11 0.69 -13.58
N ILE A 211 -11.79 -0.09 -12.73
CA ILE A 211 -12.30 -1.44 -13.05
C ILE A 211 -13.82 -1.56 -12.83
N ALA A 212 -14.49 -0.44 -12.57
CA ALA A 212 -15.92 -0.40 -12.29
C ALA A 212 -16.72 -0.94 -13.47
N ASN A 213 -17.72 -1.78 -13.17
CA ASN A 213 -18.64 -2.36 -14.16
C ASN A 213 -17.92 -3.05 -15.33
N ASN A 214 -16.75 -3.65 -15.10
CA ASN A 214 -15.94 -4.34 -16.11
C ASN A 214 -15.58 -3.45 -17.32
N ILE A 215 -15.38 -2.14 -17.09
CA ILE A 215 -15.00 -1.19 -18.14
C ILE A 215 -13.79 -1.71 -18.92
N ASN A 216 -13.82 -1.62 -20.26
CA ASN A 216 -12.74 -2.07 -21.13
C ASN A 216 -12.27 -3.52 -20.88
N ASN A 217 -13.20 -4.42 -20.51
CA ASN A 217 -12.93 -5.82 -20.21
C ASN A 217 -12.04 -6.05 -18.98
N THR A 218 -12.11 -5.19 -17.97
CA THR A 218 -11.38 -5.30 -16.69
C THR A 218 -11.94 -6.39 -15.75
N GLY A 219 -12.77 -7.31 -16.26
CA GLY A 219 -13.41 -8.37 -15.46
C GLY A 219 -12.44 -9.28 -14.73
N ALA A 220 -11.20 -9.42 -15.21
CA ALA A 220 -10.17 -10.22 -14.58
C ALA A 220 -9.87 -9.77 -13.13
N PHE A 221 -9.94 -8.46 -12.85
CA PHE A 221 -9.63 -7.85 -11.55
C PHE A 221 -10.77 -7.95 -10.52
N HIS A 222 -11.75 -8.82 -10.76
CA HIS A 222 -12.76 -9.21 -9.77
C HIS A 222 -12.59 -10.66 -9.31
N ASN A 223 -11.54 -11.34 -9.76
CA ASN A 223 -11.18 -12.70 -9.36
C ASN A 223 -10.21 -12.69 -8.16
N PRO A 224 -10.00 -13.82 -7.47
CA PRO A 224 -8.92 -13.97 -6.50
C PRO A 224 -7.54 -13.88 -7.17
N PHE A 225 -6.60 -13.20 -6.52
CA PHE A 225 -5.19 -13.06 -6.97
C PHE A 225 -4.25 -13.60 -5.91
N PHE A 226 -3.11 -14.18 -6.29
CA PHE A 226 -2.04 -14.50 -5.35
C PHE A 226 -0.89 -13.50 -5.44
N ILE A 227 -0.16 -13.34 -4.35
CA ILE A 227 0.96 -12.39 -4.21
C ILE A 227 2.26 -13.03 -4.70
N ILE A 228 3.13 -12.24 -5.32
CA ILE A 228 4.43 -12.62 -5.83
C ILE A 228 5.51 -11.61 -5.39
N LEU A 229 6.65 -12.13 -4.94
CA LEU A 229 7.88 -11.37 -4.69
C LEU A 229 9.02 -12.02 -5.48
N ASN A 230 9.74 -11.27 -6.30
CA ASN A 230 10.95 -11.77 -6.96
C ASN A 230 11.97 -10.67 -7.25
N LEU A 231 13.18 -11.12 -7.56
CA LEU A 231 14.26 -10.29 -8.07
C LEU A 231 14.79 -10.92 -9.37
N ALA A 232 14.29 -10.46 -10.51
CA ALA A 232 14.77 -10.91 -11.82
C ALA A 232 16.12 -10.26 -12.18
N ILE A 233 16.87 -10.88 -13.09
CA ILE A 233 18.15 -10.38 -13.61
C ILE A 233 18.13 -10.39 -15.14
N GLY A 234 18.35 -9.21 -15.72
CA GLY A 234 18.18 -9.00 -17.16
C GLY A 234 16.71 -9.12 -17.59
N GLY A 235 16.51 -9.17 -18.91
CA GLY A 235 15.18 -9.26 -19.51
C GLY A 235 14.76 -8.02 -20.30
N ASP A 236 13.53 -8.06 -20.80
CA ASP A 236 13.03 -7.09 -21.78
C ASP A 236 12.93 -5.66 -21.21
N LEU A 237 12.57 -5.53 -19.92
CA LEU A 237 12.41 -4.22 -19.26
C LEU A 237 13.74 -3.61 -18.77
N PRO A 238 14.59 -4.30 -17.97
CA PRO A 238 15.87 -3.73 -17.52
C PRO A 238 16.95 -3.72 -18.62
N GLY A 239 16.78 -4.51 -19.68
CA GLY A 239 17.80 -4.82 -20.67
C GLY A 239 18.80 -5.86 -20.16
N ASN A 240 19.71 -6.30 -21.04
CA ASN A 240 20.65 -7.39 -20.75
C ASN A 240 22.07 -6.93 -20.38
N THR A 241 22.23 -5.67 -19.98
CA THR A 241 23.49 -5.17 -19.39
C THR A 241 23.43 -5.32 -17.88
N ILE A 242 24.19 -6.28 -17.34
CA ILE A 242 24.25 -6.61 -15.90
C ILE A 242 25.60 -6.12 -15.33
N ASN A 243 25.58 -5.47 -14.17
CA ASN A 243 26.80 -5.16 -13.42
C ASN A 243 27.19 -6.33 -12.50
N ASP A 244 27.95 -7.28 -13.05
CA ASP A 244 28.45 -8.44 -12.32
C ASP A 244 29.29 -8.09 -11.08
N GLY A 245 30.00 -6.95 -11.11
CA GLY A 245 30.84 -6.50 -9.99
C GLY A 245 30.04 -6.05 -8.76
N ALA A 246 28.73 -5.86 -8.90
CA ALA A 246 27.82 -5.49 -7.83
C ALA A 246 27.00 -6.68 -7.28
N LEU A 247 27.22 -7.90 -7.80
CA LEU A 247 26.60 -9.12 -7.29
C LEU A 247 27.48 -9.80 -6.21
N PRO A 248 26.88 -10.40 -5.16
CA PRO A 248 25.45 -10.54 -4.93
C PRO A 248 24.79 -9.24 -4.46
N CYS A 249 23.53 -9.04 -4.87
CA CYS A 249 22.68 -7.94 -4.41
C CYS A 249 21.35 -8.46 -3.89
N ASN A 250 20.65 -7.64 -3.08
CA ASN A 250 19.48 -8.09 -2.33
C ASN A 250 18.27 -7.20 -2.55
N MET A 251 17.10 -7.82 -2.63
CA MET A 251 15.81 -7.23 -2.28
C MET A 251 15.48 -7.69 -0.86
N VAL A 252 15.19 -6.75 0.04
CA VAL A 252 14.92 -7.03 1.47
C VAL A 252 13.51 -6.60 1.80
N VAL A 253 12.73 -7.51 2.38
CA VAL A 253 11.31 -7.30 2.72
C VAL A 253 11.17 -7.43 4.24
N ASP A 254 10.64 -6.39 4.89
CA ASP A 254 10.36 -6.35 6.33
C ASP A 254 9.02 -7.05 6.64
N TYR A 255 7.98 -6.75 5.87
CA TYR A 255 6.69 -7.43 5.99
C TYR A 255 5.93 -7.45 4.67
N VAL A 256 4.96 -8.35 4.57
CA VAL A 256 3.82 -8.25 3.66
C VAL A 256 2.55 -8.31 4.50
N ARG A 257 1.63 -7.37 4.29
CA ARG A 257 0.36 -7.28 5.02
C ARG A 257 -0.81 -7.08 4.07
N VAL A 258 -1.92 -7.72 4.39
CA VAL A 258 -3.18 -7.58 3.68
C VAL A 258 -4.26 -7.18 4.68
N TYR A 259 -4.96 -6.10 4.38
CA TYR A 259 -6.03 -5.55 5.21
C TYR A 259 -7.35 -5.57 4.48
N ASP A 260 -8.40 -5.90 5.21
CA ASP A 260 -9.76 -5.68 4.78
C ASP A 260 -10.08 -4.19 4.85
N LEU A 261 -10.47 -3.63 3.71
CA LEU A 261 -10.99 -2.27 3.63
C LEU A 261 -12.51 -2.22 3.68
N SER A 262 -13.21 -3.37 3.75
CA SER A 262 -14.67 -3.44 3.88
C SER A 262 -15.19 -2.82 5.19
N GLY A 263 -14.32 -2.71 6.20
CA GLY A 263 -14.53 -1.96 7.44
C GLY A 263 -14.38 -0.44 7.31
N THR A 264 -13.80 0.07 6.21
CA THR A 264 -13.86 1.50 5.83
C THR A 264 -15.12 1.76 5.01
N SER A 265 -16.23 1.30 5.58
CA SER A 265 -17.49 1.09 4.91
C SER A 265 -18.05 2.35 4.26
N THR A 266 -18.98 2.13 3.34
CA THR A 266 -19.97 3.12 2.94
C THR A 266 -20.71 3.76 4.12
N ASN A 267 -20.70 3.11 5.29
CA ASN A 267 -21.17 3.67 6.54
C ASN A 267 -20.06 4.44 7.27
N PRO A 268 -20.42 5.54 7.94
CA PRO A 268 -19.46 6.30 8.73
C PRO A 268 -18.81 5.45 9.82
N PRO A 269 -17.49 5.63 10.09
CA PRO A 269 -16.77 4.89 11.13
C PRO A 269 -17.08 5.44 12.53
N ILE A 270 -18.34 5.33 12.96
CA ILE A 270 -18.85 5.83 14.23
C ILE A 270 -17.97 5.34 15.40
N GLY A 271 -17.59 6.27 16.28
CA GLY A 271 -16.75 6.02 17.45
C GLY A 271 -15.25 6.03 17.17
N GLN A 272 -14.83 6.04 15.91
CA GLN A 272 -13.41 6.09 15.54
C GLN A 272 -12.92 7.53 15.39
N THR A 273 -11.62 7.73 15.66
CA THR A 273 -10.92 8.99 15.36
C THR A 273 -10.23 8.87 14.01
N ILE A 274 -10.47 9.86 13.15
CA ILE A 274 -9.98 9.91 11.76
C ILE A 274 -9.21 11.19 11.49
N THR A 275 -8.37 11.18 10.45
CA THR A 275 -7.88 12.38 9.78
C THR A 275 -8.61 12.58 8.46
N LEU A 276 -8.73 13.84 8.03
CA LEU A 276 -9.32 14.20 6.74
C LEU A 276 -8.26 14.92 5.90
N LYS A 277 -7.99 14.41 4.71
CA LYS A 277 -7.02 14.99 3.77
C LYS A 277 -7.74 15.52 2.53
N GLY A 278 -7.56 16.79 2.22
CA GLY A 278 -8.18 17.45 1.06
C GLY A 278 -7.48 17.13 -0.26
N PHE A 279 -8.06 17.65 -1.34
CA PHE A 279 -7.54 17.49 -2.71
C PHE A 279 -6.09 17.99 -2.89
N ASN A 280 -5.69 18.98 -2.11
CA ASN A 280 -4.35 19.55 -2.07
C ASN A 280 -3.31 18.69 -1.32
N ASN A 281 -3.68 17.47 -0.91
CA ASN A 281 -2.84 16.56 -0.13
C ASN A 281 -2.45 17.12 1.26
N GLN A 282 -3.25 18.04 1.80
CA GLN A 282 -3.08 18.61 3.14
C GLN A 282 -4.23 18.21 4.06
N TYR A 283 -3.99 18.20 5.36
CA TYR A 283 -4.96 17.81 6.38
C TYR A 283 -5.86 18.98 6.80
N VAL A 284 -7.11 18.64 7.10
CA VAL A 284 -8.09 19.51 7.73
C VAL A 284 -7.72 19.72 9.19
N SER A 285 -7.65 20.97 9.63
CA SER A 285 -7.44 21.35 11.02
C SER A 285 -8.72 21.90 11.63
N SER A 286 -9.04 21.44 12.84
CA SER A 286 -10.08 22.03 13.71
C SER A 286 -9.67 23.40 14.24
N GLU A 287 -8.39 23.77 14.11
CA GLU A 287 -7.83 25.02 14.61
C GLU A 287 -8.11 25.22 16.11
N ASN A 288 -8.11 24.12 16.88
CA ASN A 288 -8.46 24.06 18.31
C ASN A 288 -9.85 24.63 18.65
N GLY A 289 -10.70 24.83 17.63
CA GLY A 289 -11.99 25.50 17.77
C GLY A 289 -11.90 26.97 18.18
N THR A 290 -10.78 27.65 17.90
CA THR A 290 -10.63 29.09 18.18
C THR A 290 -10.83 29.96 16.95
N GLN A 291 -10.78 29.38 15.75
CA GLN A 291 -11.00 30.08 14.48
C GLN A 291 -11.67 29.16 13.45
N ALA A 292 -11.95 29.68 12.27
CA ALA A 292 -12.51 28.91 11.16
C ALA A 292 -11.54 27.84 10.68
N MET A 293 -12.06 26.67 10.32
CA MET A 293 -11.28 25.50 9.93
C MET A 293 -10.60 25.69 8.57
N ASN A 294 -9.39 25.15 8.42
CA ASN A 294 -8.62 25.17 7.17
C ASN A 294 -8.11 23.79 6.80
N CYS A 295 -7.94 23.54 5.50
CA CYS A 295 -7.37 22.32 4.95
C CYS A 295 -5.96 22.57 4.42
N ASN A 296 -5.03 22.96 5.30
CA ASN A 296 -3.70 23.43 4.88
C ASN A 296 -2.52 22.88 5.70
N ARG A 297 -2.76 21.82 6.50
CA ARG A 297 -1.71 21.24 7.34
C ARG A 297 -0.92 20.17 6.58
N PRO A 298 0.41 20.22 6.53
CA PRO A 298 1.21 19.20 5.84
C PRO A 298 1.26 17.87 6.62
N THR A 299 1.04 17.92 7.93
CA THR A 299 1.07 16.76 8.84
C THR A 299 -0.14 16.78 9.75
N ALA A 300 -0.63 15.59 10.12
CA ALA A 300 -1.70 15.46 11.10
C ALA A 300 -1.13 15.41 12.51
N SER A 301 -1.72 16.17 13.42
CA SER A 301 -1.43 16.15 14.85
C SER A 301 -2.76 16.22 15.63
N ALA A 302 -2.76 16.75 16.85
CA ALA A 302 -3.96 16.74 17.70
C ALA A 302 -5.16 17.49 17.09
N TRP A 303 -4.92 18.57 16.32
CA TRP A 303 -6.00 19.41 15.79
C TRP A 303 -6.57 18.89 14.47
N GLU A 304 -5.89 17.95 13.82
CA GLU A 304 -6.27 17.35 12.53
C GLU A 304 -7.00 16.00 12.71
N GLN A 305 -7.30 15.64 13.95
CA GLN A 305 -7.99 14.43 14.34
C GLN A 305 -9.44 14.71 14.74
N PHE A 306 -10.36 13.92 14.19
CA PHE A 306 -11.79 14.06 14.39
C PHE A 306 -12.41 12.72 14.79
N THR A 307 -13.08 12.67 15.93
CA THR A 307 -13.93 11.53 16.29
C THR A 307 -15.25 11.63 15.52
N VAL A 308 -15.62 10.56 14.82
CA VAL A 308 -16.92 10.46 14.15
C VAL A 308 -17.96 10.02 15.17
N VAL A 309 -19.02 10.81 15.36
CA VAL A 309 -20.05 10.59 16.37
C VAL A 309 -21.39 10.34 15.69
N ASP A 310 -22.17 9.38 16.19
CA ASP A 310 -23.56 9.17 15.73
C ASP A 310 -24.41 10.37 16.17
N ALA A 311 -25.00 11.06 15.20
CA ALA A 311 -25.84 12.23 15.44
C ALA A 311 -27.34 11.93 15.30
N GLY A 312 -27.70 10.64 15.13
CA GLY A 312 -29.05 10.16 14.92
C GLY A 312 -29.56 10.38 13.49
N GLY A 313 -30.61 9.65 13.12
CA GLY A 313 -31.26 9.79 11.80
C GLY A 313 -30.36 9.44 10.60
N GLY A 314 -29.35 8.59 10.82
CA GLY A 314 -28.38 8.19 9.78
C GLY A 314 -27.29 9.22 9.50
N LYS A 315 -27.17 10.27 10.33
CA LYS A 315 -26.19 11.35 10.18
C LYS A 315 -25.05 11.22 11.17
N VAL A 316 -23.95 11.90 10.86
CA VAL A 316 -22.77 12.01 11.73
C VAL A 316 -22.55 13.42 12.22
N ALA A 317 -21.83 13.52 13.34
CA ALA A 317 -21.11 14.72 13.75
C ALA A 317 -19.60 14.42 13.77
N LEU A 318 -18.79 15.45 13.56
CA LEU A 318 -17.34 15.38 13.70
C LEU A 318 -16.94 16.14 14.96
N GLN A 319 -16.19 15.49 15.86
CA GLN A 319 -15.73 16.10 17.10
C GLN A 319 -14.21 16.19 17.15
N ALA A 320 -13.66 17.35 17.48
CA ALA A 320 -12.25 17.54 17.76
C ALA A 320 -12.09 18.37 19.03
N MET A 321 -11.13 18.02 19.89
CA MET A 321 -10.85 18.74 21.14
C MET A 321 -12.11 18.95 22.02
N GLY A 322 -13.01 17.96 22.04
CA GLY A 322 -14.28 18.02 22.78
C GLY A 322 -15.35 18.95 22.19
N LYS A 323 -15.11 19.55 21.01
CA LYS A 323 -16.04 20.43 20.32
C LYS A 323 -16.46 19.85 18.97
N TYR A 324 -17.65 20.18 18.50
CA TYR A 324 -18.22 19.70 17.25
C TYR A 324 -18.04 20.68 16.10
N VAL A 325 -17.82 20.13 14.91
CA VAL A 325 -17.78 20.85 13.64
C VAL A 325 -19.19 21.32 13.28
N SER A 326 -19.33 22.63 13.02
CA SER A 326 -20.55 23.26 12.55
C SER A 326 -20.39 23.67 11.09
N SER A 327 -21.35 23.25 10.26
CA SER A 327 -21.48 23.75 8.88
C SER A 327 -21.79 25.24 8.80
N GLU A 328 -22.18 25.85 9.92
CA GLU A 328 -22.69 27.22 10.01
C GLU A 328 -23.81 27.47 9.00
N ASN A 329 -24.56 26.40 8.67
CA ASN A 329 -25.60 26.39 7.64
C ASN A 329 -25.15 26.90 6.25
N GLY A 330 -23.84 27.00 6.01
CA GLY A 330 -23.25 27.59 4.80
C GLY A 330 -23.31 29.12 4.72
N THR A 331 -23.67 29.83 5.80
CA THR A 331 -23.72 31.30 5.81
C THR A 331 -22.36 31.94 6.12
N GLN A 332 -21.45 31.18 6.72
CA GLN A 332 -20.08 31.59 7.02
C GLN A 332 -19.14 30.38 6.94
N ALA A 333 -17.85 30.61 7.21
CA ALA A 333 -16.84 29.55 7.24
C ALA A 333 -17.12 28.55 8.37
N ILE A 334 -16.80 27.28 8.11
CA ILE A 334 -16.98 26.16 9.03
C ILE A 334 -16.13 26.38 10.29
N THR A 335 -16.69 26.08 11.46
CA THR A 335 -15.99 26.18 12.75
C THR A 335 -16.07 24.86 13.52
N CYS A 336 -15.14 24.60 14.43
CA CYS A 336 -15.17 23.44 15.32
C CYS A 336 -15.27 23.87 16.79
N ASN A 337 -16.31 24.63 17.14
CA ASN A 337 -16.39 25.28 18.45
C ASN A 337 -17.66 24.95 19.27
N ARG A 338 -18.52 24.07 18.77
CA ARG A 338 -19.81 23.76 19.41
C ARG A 338 -19.65 22.71 20.51
N THR A 339 -20.35 22.87 21.62
CA THR A 339 -20.30 21.90 22.73
C THR A 339 -21.38 20.82 22.65
N THR A 340 -22.35 20.98 21.75
CA THR A 340 -23.49 20.07 21.57
C THR A 340 -23.80 19.90 20.09
N VAL A 341 -24.36 18.76 19.71
CA VAL A 341 -24.81 18.48 18.34
C VAL A 341 -26.21 19.06 18.12
N GLY A 342 -26.31 20.13 17.34
CA GLY A 342 -27.56 20.66 16.80
C GLY A 342 -27.71 20.34 15.31
N ASP A 343 -28.55 21.10 14.60
CA ASP A 343 -28.81 20.85 13.18
C ASP A 343 -27.64 21.21 12.27
N TRP A 344 -26.77 22.13 12.67
CA TRP A 344 -25.64 22.56 11.85
C TRP A 344 -24.41 21.66 12.01
N GLU A 345 -24.39 20.83 13.05
CA GLU A 345 -23.30 19.88 13.36
C GLU A 345 -23.57 18.48 12.79
N LYS A 346 -24.68 18.32 12.06
CA LYS A 346 -25.11 17.06 11.44
C LYS A 346 -24.78 17.03 9.97
N PHE A 347 -24.14 15.95 9.55
CA PHE A 347 -23.70 15.72 8.17
C PHE A 347 -24.17 14.36 7.67
N ASP A 348 -24.56 14.29 6.40
CA ASP A 348 -24.57 13.01 5.70
C ASP A 348 -23.11 12.62 5.40
N TRP A 349 -22.77 11.37 5.71
CA TRP A 349 -21.55 10.72 5.25
C TRP A 349 -21.81 10.15 3.87
N VAL A 350 -21.20 10.73 2.82
CA VAL A 350 -21.47 10.35 1.43
C VAL A 350 -20.17 9.84 0.79
N PRO A 351 -19.95 8.52 0.73
CA PRO A 351 -18.79 7.92 0.08
C PRO A 351 -18.74 8.26 -1.40
N THR A 352 -17.53 8.39 -1.94
CA THR A 352 -17.30 8.60 -3.37
C THR A 352 -16.72 7.33 -4.01
N ALA A 353 -16.88 7.21 -5.33
CA ALA A 353 -16.43 6.03 -6.07
C ALA A 353 -14.90 5.83 -6.03
N ASP A 354 -14.12 6.90 -5.80
CA ASP A 354 -12.66 6.86 -5.63
C ASP A 354 -12.22 6.52 -4.19
N GLY A 355 -13.14 6.10 -3.33
CA GLY A 355 -12.83 5.65 -1.96
C GLY A 355 -12.62 6.78 -0.95
N LYS A 356 -12.96 8.02 -1.30
CA LYS A 356 -13.00 9.18 -0.40
C LYS A 356 -14.40 9.33 0.21
N VAL A 357 -14.57 10.37 1.03
CA VAL A 357 -15.86 10.78 1.60
C VAL A 357 -16.15 12.24 1.29
N THR A 358 -17.41 12.57 1.08
CA THR A 358 -17.93 13.93 1.05
C THR A 358 -18.93 14.10 2.18
N PHE A 359 -18.99 15.30 2.76
CA PHE A 359 -19.90 15.61 3.86
C PHE A 359 -20.95 16.60 3.39
N ARG A 360 -22.23 16.25 3.52
CA ARG A 360 -23.35 17.14 3.17
C ARG A 360 -24.04 17.63 4.43
N GLY A 361 -24.06 18.94 4.65
CA GLY A 361 -24.77 19.55 5.76
C GLY A 361 -26.29 19.48 5.58
N ASN A 362 -27.04 19.79 6.66
CA ASN A 362 -28.51 19.82 6.61
C ASN A 362 -29.09 20.91 5.67
N ASN A 363 -28.28 21.88 5.25
CA ASN A 363 -28.62 22.82 4.18
C ASN A 363 -28.60 22.18 2.77
N GLY A 364 -28.31 20.88 2.67
CA GLY A 364 -28.23 20.14 1.41
C GLY A 364 -26.98 20.45 0.58
N LYS A 365 -26.01 21.17 1.13
CA LYS A 365 -24.76 21.54 0.46
C LYS A 365 -23.58 20.76 1.02
N PHE A 366 -22.56 20.59 0.19
CA PHE A 366 -21.34 19.88 0.54
C PHE A 366 -20.30 20.81 1.16
N ILE A 367 -19.54 20.26 2.10
CA ILE A 367 -18.33 20.86 2.64
C ILE A 367 -17.27 20.89 1.55
N SER A 368 -16.61 22.04 1.37
CA SER A 368 -15.45 22.24 0.52
C SER A 368 -14.24 22.62 1.37
N SER A 369 -13.11 21.97 1.08
CA SER A 369 -11.79 22.30 1.61
C SER A 369 -11.26 23.65 1.13
N GLU A 370 -11.89 24.22 0.10
CA GLU A 370 -11.44 25.41 -0.62
C GLU A 370 -9.97 25.29 -1.07
N ASN A 371 -9.53 24.06 -1.33
CA ASN A 371 -8.15 23.72 -1.69
C ASN A 371 -7.09 24.20 -0.68
N GLY A 372 -7.49 24.50 0.55
CA GLY A 372 -6.62 25.03 1.61
C GLY A 372 -6.20 26.49 1.45
N THR A 373 -6.72 27.22 0.45
CA THR A 373 -6.34 28.63 0.21
C THR A 373 -7.13 29.61 1.08
N GLN A 374 -8.25 29.17 1.64
CA GLN A 374 -9.12 29.93 2.52
C GLN A 374 -9.86 28.99 3.47
N PRO A 375 -10.56 29.53 4.49
CA PRO A 375 -11.36 28.71 5.40
C PRO A 375 -12.42 27.89 4.67
N MET A 376 -12.68 26.69 5.20
CA MET A 376 -13.62 25.73 4.62
C MET A 376 -15.06 26.26 4.65
N THR A 377 -15.87 25.89 3.65
CA THR A 377 -17.26 26.34 3.53
C THR A 377 -18.22 25.17 3.28
N CYS A 378 -19.50 25.32 3.64
CA CYS A 378 -20.55 24.34 3.37
C CYS A 378 -21.59 24.88 2.37
N THR A 379 -21.13 25.25 1.17
CA THR A 379 -21.92 26.02 0.18
C THR A 379 -22.11 25.31 -1.16
N ARG A 380 -21.41 24.19 -1.40
CA ARG A 380 -21.34 23.58 -2.73
C ARG A 380 -22.56 22.72 -3.03
N ALA A 381 -23.14 22.91 -4.21
CA ALA A 381 -24.32 22.15 -4.64
C ALA A 381 -23.97 20.72 -5.08
N THR A 382 -22.73 20.50 -5.52
CA THR A 382 -22.22 19.24 -6.04
C THR A 382 -20.87 18.95 -5.38
N ALA A 383 -20.56 17.68 -5.19
CA ALA A 383 -19.26 17.26 -4.70
C ALA A 383 -18.33 16.85 -5.85
N SER A 384 -17.10 17.34 -5.80
CA SER A 384 -16.03 17.05 -6.76
C SER A 384 -14.69 16.94 -6.02
N GLY A 385 -13.60 17.51 -6.57
CA GLY A 385 -12.27 17.45 -5.98
C GLY A 385 -12.23 18.08 -4.58
N TRP A 386 -12.61 19.34 -4.44
CA TRP A 386 -12.43 20.09 -3.18
C TRP A 386 -13.39 19.67 -2.07
N GLU A 387 -14.47 18.97 -2.41
CA GLU A 387 -15.49 18.48 -1.48
C GLU A 387 -15.23 17.04 -1.02
N ALA A 388 -14.26 16.35 -1.62
CA ALA A 388 -13.90 14.98 -1.32
C ALA A 388 -12.64 14.90 -0.44
N PHE A 389 -12.73 14.12 0.63
CA PHE A 389 -11.70 13.98 1.64
C PHE A 389 -11.21 12.53 1.72
N GLY A 390 -9.89 12.35 1.65
CA GLY A 390 -9.25 11.09 2.05
C GLY A 390 -9.40 10.90 3.56
N VAL A 391 -9.75 9.69 3.98
CA VAL A 391 -9.88 9.32 5.40
C VAL A 391 -8.66 8.51 5.79
N ASN A 392 -7.88 8.98 6.78
CA ASN A 392 -6.66 8.30 7.25
C ASN A 392 -5.62 8.06 6.13
N GLN A 393 -5.34 9.08 5.31
CA GLN A 393 -4.38 9.06 4.17
C GLN A 393 -3.31 10.14 4.32
#